data_AF-A0A2V5JSG2-F1
#
_entry.id   AF-A0A2V5JSG2-F1
#
_cell.length_a   1.000
_cell.length_b   1.000
_cell.length_c   1.000
_cell.angle_alpha   90.00
_cell.angle_beta   90.00
_cell.angle_gamma   90.00
#
_symmetry.space_group_name_H-M   'P 1'
#
loop_
_entity.id
_entity.type
_entity.pdbx_description
1 polymer ?
#
loop_
_entity_poly.entity_id
_entity_poly.type
_entity_poly.pdbx_seq_one_letter_code
_entity_poly.pdbx_strand_id
1 'polypeptide(L)'
;MTGLLIEAREEVWPLKEVFRISRGSRTEAQVVVVTVSDGEHVGHGEGVPIKRYKQSIASVIVQIESVNRVRDLDRFKLQQLLPPGAAR
;
A
#
# COMPACT_ATOMS: atom_id res chain seq x y z
N MET A 1 -23.01 11.12 4.95
CA MET A 1 -22.00 10.05 4.87
C MET A 1 -20.68 10.70 4.52
N THR A 2 -19.83 10.87 5.54
CA THR A 2 -18.44 11.32 5.39
C THR A 2 -17.69 10.27 4.58
N GLY A 3 -16.96 10.70 3.54
CA GLY A 3 -16.12 9.80 2.75
C GLY A 3 -14.96 9.27 3.60
N LEU A 4 -14.39 8.13 3.19
CA LEU A 4 -13.16 7.61 3.82
C LEU A 4 -11.99 8.55 3.54
N LEU A 5 -11.23 8.88 4.57
CA LEU A 5 -9.91 9.49 4.43
C LEU A 5 -8.87 8.37 4.33
N ILE A 6 -8.11 8.33 3.22
CA ILE A 6 -7.05 7.34 3.00
C ILE A 6 -5.72 8.08 2.89
N GLU A 7 -4.75 7.70 3.71
CA GLU A 7 -3.39 8.21 3.66
C GLU A 7 -2.43 7.06 3.43
N ALA A 8 -1.53 7.20 2.46
CA ALA A 8 -0.51 6.21 2.14
C ALA A 8 0.87 6.86 2.21
N ARG A 9 1.82 6.19 2.85
CA ARG A 9 3.20 6.66 2.94
C ARG A 9 4.19 5.52 2.90
N GLU A 10 5.41 5.84 2.46
CA GLU A 10 6.54 4.91 2.56
C GLU A 10 7.02 4.84 4.01
N GLU A 11 7.35 3.62 4.43
CA GLU A 11 8.24 3.41 5.56
C GLU A 11 9.42 2.55 5.15
N VAL A 12 10.59 2.90 5.69
CA VAL A 12 11.86 2.21 5.43
C VAL A 12 12.42 1.72 6.75
N TRP A 13 12.56 0.41 6.87
CA TRP A 13 13.00 -0.25 8.09
C TRP A 13 14.32 -0.99 7.83
N PRO A 14 15.40 -0.69 8.57
CA PRO A 14 16.66 -1.42 8.44
C PRO A 14 16.46 -2.87 8.89
N LEU A 15 17.03 -3.80 8.13
CA LEU A 15 17.05 -5.21 8.49
C LEU A 15 18.21 -5.47 9.45
N LYS A 16 17.99 -6.35 10.43
CA LYS A 16 19.02 -6.77 11.39
C LYS A 16 20.25 -7.35 10.69
N GLU A 17 20.03 -8.04 9.57
CA GLU A 17 21.07 -8.65 8.74
C GLU A 17 20.68 -8.52 7.26
N VAL A 18 21.66 -8.65 6.36
CA VAL A 18 21.41 -8.61 4.92
C VAL A 18 20.52 -9.78 4.51
N PHE A 19 19.31 -9.49 4.02
CA PHE A 19 18.42 -10.49 3.46
C PHE A 19 18.81 -10.80 2.02
N ARG A 20 19.23 -12.04 1.74
CA ARG A 20 19.73 -12.45 0.42
C ARG A 20 18.99 -13.66 -0.13
N ILE A 21 18.60 -13.56 -1.39
CA ILE A 21 18.04 -14.64 -2.19
C ILE A 21 18.81 -14.74 -3.53
N SER A 22 18.54 -15.76 -4.34
CA SER A 22 19.21 -15.93 -5.64
C SER A 22 19.09 -14.74 -6.59
N ARG A 23 18.06 -13.90 -6.43
CA ARG A 23 17.80 -12.70 -7.25
C ARG A 23 18.41 -11.41 -6.71
N GLY A 24 19.12 -11.44 -5.59
CA GLY A 24 19.77 -10.27 -5.00
C GLY A 24 19.67 -10.21 -3.48
N SER A 25 20.14 -9.10 -2.92
CA SER A 25 20.12 -8.83 -1.49
C SER A 25 19.48 -7.48 -1.17
N ARG A 26 18.99 -7.34 0.06
CA ARG A 26 18.44 -6.11 0.62
C ARG A 26 18.95 -5.91 2.04
N THR A 27 19.16 -4.65 2.40
CA THR A 27 19.51 -4.22 3.77
C THR A 27 18.32 -3.58 4.49
N GLU A 28 17.23 -3.30 3.76
CA GLU A 28 16.06 -2.58 4.25
C GLU A 28 14.77 -3.24 3.73
N ALA A 29 13.72 -3.15 4.53
CA ALA A 29 12.34 -3.36 4.11
C ALA A 29 11.70 -2.00 3.79
N GLN A 30 11.26 -1.84 2.54
CA GLN A 30 10.50 -0.68 2.09
C GLN A 30 9.05 -1.11 1.92
N VAL A 31 8.15 -0.50 2.68
CA VAL A 31 6.73 -0.82 2.72
C VAL A 31 5.90 0.41 2.44
N VAL A 32 4.68 0.21 1.95
CA VAL A 32 3.65 1.25 1.94
C VAL A 32 2.71 0.96 3.11
N VAL A 33 2.60 1.91 4.04
CA VAL A 33 1.64 1.86 5.13
C VAL A 33 0.46 2.75 4.77
N VAL A 34 -0.75 2.22 4.99
CA VAL A 34 -2.01 2.90 4.72
C VAL A 34 -2.79 3.07 6.01
N THR A 35 -3.33 4.27 6.22
CA THR A 35 -4.32 4.56 7.26
C THR A 35 -5.64 4.91 6.59
N VAL A 36 -6.74 4.32 7.05
CA VAL A 36 -8.10 4.58 6.56
C VAL A 36 -8.97 5.01 7.73
N SER A 37 -9.71 6.10 7.58
CA SER A 37 -10.63 6.60 8.61
C SER A 37 -11.99 6.96 8.03
N ASP A 38 -13.07 6.63 8.75
CA ASP A 38 -14.44 7.09 8.47
C ASP A 38 -14.84 8.30 9.34
N GLY A 39 -13.93 8.78 10.20
CA GLY A 39 -14.13 9.83 11.20
C GLY A 39 -14.36 9.31 12.63
N GLU A 40 -14.76 8.05 12.80
CA GLU A 40 -14.99 7.41 14.10
C GLU A 40 -14.02 6.25 14.35
N HIS A 41 -13.75 5.45 13.31
CA HIS A 41 -12.86 4.30 13.33
C HIS A 41 -11.64 4.53 12.45
N VAL A 42 -10.53 3.91 12.84
CA VAL A 42 -9.27 3.94 12.08
C VAL A 42 -8.77 2.53 11.84
N GLY A 43 -8.55 2.20 10.56
CA GLY A 43 -7.90 0.97 10.11
C GLY A 43 -6.50 1.23 9.59
N HIS A 44 -5.61 0.25 9.75
CA HIS A 44 -4.25 0.30 9.23
C HIS A 44 -3.99 -0.91 8.33
N GLY A 45 -3.20 -0.72 7.28
CA GLY A 45 -2.77 -1.77 6.37
C GLY A 45 -1.33 -1.54 5.90
N GLU A 46 -0.67 -2.61 5.48
CA GLU A 46 0.68 -2.57 4.95
C GLU A 46 0.78 -3.41 3.67
N GLY A 47 1.49 -2.90 2.67
CA GLY A 47 1.80 -3.62 1.43
C GLY A 47 3.26 -3.48 1.04
N VAL A 48 3.89 -4.58 0.61
CA VAL A 48 5.28 -4.59 0.11
C VAL A 48 5.27 -4.59 -1.43
N PRO A 49 5.72 -3.52 -2.09
CA PRO A 49 5.86 -3.53 -3.55
C PRO A 49 6.96 -4.49 -4.00
N ILE A 50 6.62 -5.41 -4.92
CA ILE A 50 7.57 -6.42 -5.41
C ILE A 50 8.01 -6.08 -6.84
N LYS A 51 9.30 -5.72 -7.00
CA LYS A 51 9.91 -5.41 -8.32
C LYS A 51 9.72 -6.52 -9.36
N ARG A 52 9.71 -7.80 -8.94
CA ARG A 52 9.42 -8.95 -9.82
C ARG A 52 8.05 -8.82 -10.51
N TYR A 53 7.08 -8.21 -9.85
CA TYR A 53 5.73 -7.95 -10.36
C TYR A 53 5.58 -6.54 -10.92
N LYS A 54 6.70 -5.89 -11.28
CA LYS A 54 6.73 -4.53 -11.85
C LYS A 54 6.13 -3.45 -10.94
N GLN A 55 6.17 -3.67 -9.62
CA GLN A 55 5.72 -2.71 -8.62
C GLN A 55 6.89 -1.90 -8.05
N SER A 56 6.60 -0.64 -7.71
CA SER A 56 7.45 0.26 -6.91
C SER A 56 6.62 0.96 -5.84
N ILE A 57 7.27 1.48 -4.79
CA ILE A 57 6.63 2.30 -3.75
C ILE A 57 5.80 3.42 -4.37
N ALA A 58 6.41 4.22 -5.24
CA ALA A 58 5.74 5.33 -5.92
C ALA A 58 4.50 4.87 -6.72
N SER A 59 4.59 3.76 -7.47
CA SER A 59 3.44 3.25 -8.23
C SER A 59 2.28 2.80 -7.33
N VAL A 60 2.59 2.22 -6.17
CA VAL A 60 1.59 1.70 -5.23
C VAL A 60 0.91 2.85 -4.49
N ILE A 61 1.67 3.86 -4.05
CA ILE A 61 1.10 5.08 -3.45
C ILE A 61 0.15 5.77 -4.44
N VAL A 62 0.57 5.98 -5.70
CA VAL A 62 -0.29 6.58 -6.73
C VAL A 62 -1.57 5.77 -6.96
N GLN A 63 -1.50 4.45 -6.92
CA GLN A 63 -2.68 3.58 -7.03
C GLN A 63 -3.62 3.76 -5.84
N ILE A 64 -3.11 3.78 -4.61
CA ILE A 64 -3.94 3.98 -3.41
C ILE A 64 -4.58 5.38 -3.40
N GLU A 65 -3.82 6.42 -3.74
CA GLU A 65 -4.33 7.78 -3.82
C GLU A 65 -5.43 7.95 -4.88
N SER A 66 -5.41 7.13 -5.94
CA SER A 66 -6.42 7.19 -7.01
C SER A 66 -7.84 6.86 -6.53
N VAL A 67 -7.98 6.08 -5.43
CA VAL A 67 -9.29 5.69 -4.90
C VAL A 67 -9.81 6.63 -3.79
N ASN A 68 -9.01 7.61 -3.37
CA ASN A 68 -9.32 8.50 -2.24
C ASN A 68 -10.55 9.39 -2.49
N ARG A 69 -10.91 9.61 -3.76
CA ARG A 69 -12.08 10.43 -4.16
C ARG A 69 -13.31 9.60 -4.51
N VAL A 70 -13.23 8.27 -4.37
CA VAL A 70 -14.33 7.36 -4.72
C VAL A 70 -15.38 7.41 -3.62
N ARG A 71 -16.60 7.79 -3.98
CA ARG A 71 -17.76 7.70 -3.06
C ARG A 71 -18.16 6.25 -2.85
N ASP A 72 -18.68 5.95 -1.67
CA ASP A 72 -19.18 4.63 -1.29
C ASP A 72 -18.14 3.53 -1.60
N LEU A 73 -16.89 3.80 -1.24
CA LEU A 73 -15.79 2.85 -1.40
C LEU A 73 -15.95 1.74 -0.36
N ASP A 74 -16.08 0.51 -0.83
CA ASP A 74 -16.05 -0.69 0.00
C ASP A 74 -15.00 -1.68 -0.54
N ARG A 75 -14.80 -2.77 0.20
CA ARG A 75 -13.83 -3.82 -0.16
C ARG A 75 -14.12 -4.48 -1.52
N PHE A 76 -15.36 -4.50 -1.99
CA PHE A 76 -15.73 -5.15 -3.25
C PHE A 76 -15.47 -4.23 -4.43
N LYS A 77 -15.85 -2.96 -4.32
CA LYS A 77 -15.58 -1.91 -5.30
C LYS A 77 -14.09 -1.69 -5.47
N LEU A 78 -13.32 -1.74 -4.39
CA LEU A 78 -11.86 -1.63 -4.44
C LEU A 78 -11.22 -2.70 -5.34
N GLN A 79 -11.75 -3.93 -5.37
CA GLN A 79 -11.24 -4.99 -6.26
C GLN A 79 -11.47 -4.73 -7.74
N GLN A 80 -12.48 -3.92 -8.08
CA GLN A 80 -12.78 -3.53 -9.46
C GLN A 80 -11.95 -2.31 -9.90
N LEU A 81 -11.54 -1.47 -8.96
CA LEU A 81 -10.80 -0.23 -9.22
C LEU A 81 -9.29 -0.44 -9.25
N LEU A 82 -8.77 -1.33 -8.40
CA LEU A 82 -7.35 -1.58 -8.29
C LEU A 82 -6.96 -2.93 -8.91
N PRO A 83 -5.86 -2.96 -9.68
CA PRO A 83 -5.34 -4.22 -10.20
C PRO A 83 -4.84 -5.12 -9.06
N PRO A 84 -4.68 -6.43 -9.30
CA PRO A 84 -4.00 -7.32 -8.36
C PRO A 84 -2.60 -6.78 -8.01
N GLY A 85 -2.34 -6.55 -6.72
CA GLY A 85 -1.06 -6.02 -6.30
C GLY A 85 -1.06 -5.46 -4.88
N ALA A 86 0.06 -4.86 -4.47
CA ALA A 86 0.26 -4.37 -3.10
C ALA A 86 -0.66 -3.22 -2.70
N ALA A 87 -1.32 -2.56 -3.66
CA ALA A 87 -2.31 -1.52 -3.43
C ALA A 87 -3.72 -2.05 -3.08
N ARG A 88 -3.98 -3.36 -3.25
CA ARG A 88 -5.32 -3.96 -3.14
C ARG A 88 -5.42 -5.00 -2.04
#